data_AF-A0A1F3YBQ0-F1
#
_entry.id   AF-A0A1F3YBQ0-F1
#
_cell.length_a   1.000
_cell.length_b   1.000
_cell.length_c   1.000
_cell.angle_alpha   90.00
_cell.angle_beta   90.00
_cell.angle_gamma   90.00
#
_symmetry.space_group_name_H-M   'P 1'
#
loop_
_entity.id
_entity.type
_entity.pdbx_description
1 polymer ?
#
loop_
_entity_poly.entity_id
_entity_poly.type
_entity_poly.pdbx_seq_one_letter_code
_entity_poly.pdbx_strand_id
1 'polypeptide(L)'
;MVRSGLSFLLARMGKIFSNDRMYLAKLFGNLLRKNLTLEAVARPLPPRAPRVRLLPLHRISFRLELFTRHSVIAVANLSSTGIGLIPGASTTAGIPSAPGSTHVEGLQSALARLPSIGDLMRGHLVIHEVSYKLVLRTVHLSEAVVGCAFQEVPRDLSGAIQSYLTAELSGTEMQYVGPESLEANPEGTPHWYHGKNNSDLYLVENGGKIVRFHLVFLANYIEGGADRPLRFGSVVKEESLRTGGSVAWQDSFGADTLCAAVRLLTHIPHLPPEHKDGILRLIY
;
A
#
# COMPACT_ATOMS: atom_id res chain seq x y z
N MET A 1 3.56 -47.49 -20.80
CA MET A 1 3.04 -48.63 -21.60
C MET A 1 1.78 -48.25 -22.42
N VAL A 2 1.81 -47.17 -23.22
CA VAL A 2 0.65 -46.76 -24.08
C VAL A 2 1.08 -46.49 -25.54
N ARG A 3 2.38 -46.60 -25.86
CA ARG A 3 2.93 -46.30 -27.18
C ARG A 3 2.79 -47.41 -28.22
N SER A 4 2.37 -48.63 -27.84
CA SER A 4 2.29 -49.77 -28.77
C SER A 4 0.92 -49.97 -29.43
N GLY A 5 -0.15 -49.31 -28.96
CA GLY A 5 -1.51 -49.48 -29.53
C GLY A 5 -1.78 -48.61 -30.77
N LEU A 6 -1.21 -47.40 -30.83
CA LEU A 6 -1.50 -46.43 -31.90
C LEU A 6 -0.87 -46.83 -33.24
N SER A 7 0.32 -47.43 -33.20
CA SER A 7 1.03 -47.91 -34.39
C SER A 7 0.30 -49.06 -35.08
N PHE A 8 -0.44 -49.87 -34.32
CA PHE A 8 -1.19 -51.01 -34.86
C PHE A 8 -2.51 -50.57 -35.53
N LEU A 9 -3.18 -49.53 -35.00
CA LEU A 9 -4.39 -48.98 -35.61
C LEU A 9 -4.08 -48.30 -36.96
N LEU A 10 -2.94 -47.60 -37.06
CA LEU A 10 -2.52 -46.91 -38.28
C LEU A 10 -2.08 -47.87 -39.40
N ALA A 11 -1.51 -49.02 -39.05
CA ALA A 11 -1.14 -50.05 -40.02
C ALA A 11 -2.36 -50.76 -40.64
N ARG A 12 -3.44 -50.93 -39.87
CA ARG A 12 -4.65 -51.65 -40.32
C ARG A 12 -5.57 -50.80 -41.22
N MET A 13 -5.44 -49.47 -41.20
CA MET A 13 -6.19 -48.57 -42.09
C MET A 13 -5.50 -48.30 -43.44
N GLY A 14 -4.34 -48.93 -43.70
CA GLY A 14 -3.50 -48.65 -44.88
C GLY A 14 -3.92 -49.28 -46.21
N LYS A 15 -5.07 -49.97 -46.29
CA LYS A 15 -5.49 -50.67 -47.54
C LYS A 15 -6.82 -50.25 -48.13
N ILE A 16 -7.50 -49.25 -47.57
CA ILE A 16 -8.73 -48.71 -48.15
C ILE A 16 -8.59 -47.18 -48.12
N PHE A 17 -8.80 -46.53 -49.26
CA PHE A 17 -8.74 -45.08 -49.51
C PHE A 17 -7.34 -44.47 -49.73
N SER A 18 -6.90 -44.44 -50.99
CA SER A 18 -5.73 -43.66 -51.44
C SER A 18 -6.01 -42.16 -51.56
N ASN A 19 -7.28 -41.73 -51.65
CA ASN A 19 -7.64 -40.31 -51.83
C ASN A 19 -8.00 -39.57 -50.53
N ASP A 20 -8.26 -40.27 -49.41
CA ASP A 20 -8.63 -39.65 -48.12
C ASP A 20 -7.44 -39.40 -47.18
N ARG A 21 -6.25 -39.88 -47.52
CA ARG A 21 -5.01 -39.65 -46.74
C ARG A 21 -4.68 -38.16 -46.58
N MET A 22 -4.98 -37.36 -47.60
CA MET A 22 -4.70 -35.92 -47.56
C MET A 22 -5.67 -35.16 -46.63
N TYR A 23 -6.93 -35.60 -46.55
CA TYR A 23 -7.94 -34.98 -45.68
C TYR A 23 -7.71 -35.34 -44.22
N LEU A 24 -7.40 -36.60 -43.90
CA LEU A 24 -7.10 -37.03 -42.53
C LEU A 24 -5.79 -36.45 -42.00
N ALA A 25 -4.75 -36.32 -42.84
CA ALA A 25 -3.50 -35.65 -42.46
C ALA A 25 -3.70 -34.15 -42.19
N LYS A 26 -4.56 -33.46 -42.95
CA LYS A 26 -4.96 -32.07 -42.66
C LYS A 26 -5.81 -31.96 -41.39
N LEU A 27 -6.74 -32.88 -41.15
CA LEU A 27 -7.58 -32.87 -39.95
C LEU A 27 -6.75 -33.15 -38.69
N PHE A 28 -5.90 -34.18 -38.70
CA PHE A 28 -5.00 -34.49 -37.59
C PHE A 28 -3.89 -33.46 -37.42
N GLY A 29 -3.35 -32.90 -38.51
CA GLY A 29 -2.39 -31.79 -38.46
C GLY A 29 -3.00 -30.54 -37.81
N ASN A 30 -4.28 -30.25 -38.10
CA ASN A 30 -4.99 -29.13 -37.47
C ASN A 30 -5.42 -29.42 -36.03
N LEU A 31 -5.76 -30.67 -35.68
CA LEU A 31 -6.06 -31.10 -34.30
C LEU A 31 -4.81 -31.16 -33.42
N LEU A 32 -3.66 -31.59 -33.96
CA LEU A 32 -2.37 -31.54 -33.27
C LEU A 32 -1.84 -30.11 -33.15
N ARG A 33 -1.99 -29.25 -34.18
CA ARG A 33 -1.64 -27.82 -34.06
C ARG A 33 -2.56 -27.06 -33.11
N LYS A 34 -3.85 -27.38 -33.02
CA LYS A 34 -4.78 -26.76 -32.06
C LYS A 34 -4.57 -27.21 -30.61
N ASN A 35 -3.94 -28.38 -30.39
CA ASN A 35 -3.67 -28.89 -29.05
C ASN A 35 -2.20 -28.71 -28.59
N LEU A 36 -1.29 -28.27 -29.47
CA LEU A 36 0.14 -28.03 -29.14
C LEU A 36 0.54 -26.55 -29.02
N THR A 37 -0.36 -25.60 -29.31
CA THR A 37 -0.26 -24.21 -28.85
C THR A 37 -1.18 -23.96 -27.66
N LEU A 38 -1.15 -24.86 -26.67
CA LEU A 38 -1.27 -24.43 -25.27
C LEU A 38 0.07 -23.80 -24.87
N GLU A 39 0.45 -22.72 -25.57
CA GLU A 39 1.16 -21.66 -24.86
C GLU A 39 0.15 -21.26 -23.78
N ALA A 40 0.37 -21.75 -22.56
CA ALA A 40 -0.27 -21.19 -21.40
C ALA A 40 0.08 -19.72 -21.46
N VAL A 41 -0.80 -18.91 -22.07
CA VAL A 41 -0.71 -17.46 -22.10
C VAL A 41 -0.59 -17.11 -20.64
N ALA A 42 0.65 -16.84 -20.22
CA ALA A 42 0.99 -16.57 -18.85
C ALA A 42 0.21 -15.31 -18.53
N ARG A 43 -0.99 -15.49 -17.97
CA ARG A 43 -1.84 -14.36 -17.63
C ARG A 43 -0.98 -13.52 -16.71
N PRO A 44 -0.74 -12.23 -17.03
CA PRO A 44 0.03 -11.38 -16.17
C PRO A 44 -0.58 -11.49 -14.79
N LEU A 45 0.24 -11.88 -13.81
CA LEU A 45 -0.21 -12.00 -12.44
C LEU A 45 -0.85 -10.66 -12.06
N PRO A 46 -2.01 -10.66 -11.39
CA PRO A 46 -2.64 -9.41 -11.00
C PRO A 46 -1.62 -8.57 -10.21
N PRO A 47 -1.59 -7.24 -10.45
CA PRO A 47 -0.67 -6.36 -9.75
C PRO A 47 -0.88 -6.53 -8.24
N ARG A 48 0.23 -6.62 -7.49
CA ARG A 48 0.16 -6.74 -6.03
C ARG A 48 -0.46 -5.46 -5.47
N ALA A 49 -1.37 -5.61 -4.51
CA ALA A 49 -1.93 -4.46 -3.80
C ALA A 49 -0.79 -3.63 -3.16
N PRO A 50 -0.84 -2.28 -3.26
CA PRO A 50 0.17 -1.42 -2.68
C PRO A 50 0.25 -1.65 -1.17
N ARG A 51 1.48 -1.70 -0.65
CA ARG A 51 1.75 -1.84 0.79
C ARG A 51 2.18 -0.49 1.35
N VAL A 52 1.46 -0.02 2.36
CA VAL A 52 1.79 1.21 3.08
C VAL A 52 2.59 0.85 4.31
N ARG A 53 3.72 1.52 4.51
CA ARG A 53 4.50 1.40 5.75
C ARG A 53 3.79 2.19 6.83
N LEU A 54 3.54 1.55 7.97
CA LEU A 54 2.90 2.25 9.08
C LEU A 54 3.94 3.05 9.88
N LEU A 55 3.54 4.28 10.21
CA LEU A 55 4.24 5.22 11.10
C LEU A 55 3.66 5.15 12.51
N PRO A 56 4.37 5.63 13.55
CA PRO A 56 3.84 5.70 14.92
C PRO A 56 2.54 6.50 15.07
N LEU A 57 2.19 7.33 14.10
CA LEU A 57 0.94 8.10 14.05
C LEU A 57 -0.30 7.25 13.72
N HIS A 58 -0.12 5.99 13.28
CA HIS A 58 -1.26 5.15 12.91
C HIS A 58 -1.90 4.52 14.15
N ARG A 59 -3.22 4.61 14.24
CA ARG A 59 -4.07 3.90 15.20
C ARG A 59 -4.45 2.53 14.64
N ILE A 60 -3.44 1.75 14.24
CA ILE A 60 -3.61 0.36 13.79
C ILE A 60 -2.86 -0.55 14.76
N SER A 61 -3.51 -1.64 15.17
CA SER A 61 -2.85 -2.70 15.93
C SER A 61 -3.37 -4.06 15.52
N PHE A 62 -2.58 -5.11 15.73
CA PHE A 62 -3.04 -6.48 15.59
C PHE A 62 -3.01 -7.19 16.94
N ARG A 63 -4.13 -7.78 17.34
CA ARG A 63 -4.26 -8.56 18.58
C ARG A 63 -4.28 -10.04 18.22
N LEU A 64 -3.21 -10.74 18.51
CA LEU A 64 -3.11 -12.18 18.26
C LEU A 64 -3.97 -12.94 19.27
N GLU A 65 -4.81 -13.87 18.78
CA GLU A 65 -5.53 -14.84 19.62
C GLU A 65 -4.58 -16.00 19.93
N LEU A 66 -3.92 -15.96 21.08
CA LEU A 66 -3.22 -17.13 21.64
C LEU A 66 -4.07 -17.73 22.76
N PHE A 67 -4.02 -19.06 22.88
CA PHE A 67 -4.88 -19.97 23.68
C PHE A 67 -5.41 -19.47 25.04
N THR A 68 -4.81 -18.47 25.68
CA THR A 68 -5.33 -17.81 26.90
C THR A 68 -5.00 -16.32 27.04
N ARG A 69 -4.30 -15.68 26.08
CA ARG A 69 -3.85 -14.28 26.19
C ARG A 69 -3.90 -13.57 24.84
N HIS A 70 -4.50 -12.39 24.82
CA HIS A 70 -4.39 -11.47 23.69
C HIS A 70 -3.07 -10.72 23.79
N SER A 71 -2.22 -10.87 22.77
CA SER A 71 -0.97 -10.13 22.66
C SER A 71 -1.11 -9.08 21.57
N VAL A 72 -0.80 -7.82 21.88
CA VAL A 72 -0.76 -6.74 20.88
C VAL A 72 0.58 -6.81 20.15
N ILE A 73 0.51 -6.94 18.83
CA ILE A 73 1.67 -7.01 17.95
C ILE A 73 1.70 -5.74 17.10
N ALA A 74 2.86 -5.09 17.05
CA ALA A 74 3.06 -3.94 16.19
C ALA A 74 2.99 -4.33 14.70
N VAL A 75 2.39 -3.45 13.90
CA VAL A 75 2.18 -3.66 12.48
C VAL A 75 3.19 -2.80 11.70
N ALA A 76 4.04 -3.44 10.89
CA ALA A 76 5.06 -2.78 10.08
C ALA A 76 4.48 -2.14 8.81
N ASN A 77 3.61 -2.88 8.13
CA ASN A 77 2.97 -2.46 6.89
C ASN A 77 1.62 -3.15 6.70
N LEU A 78 0.76 -2.53 5.90
CA LEU A 78 -0.59 -3.02 5.64
C LEU A 78 -0.96 -2.81 4.16
N SER A 79 -1.70 -3.76 3.60
CA SER A 79 -2.40 -3.64 2.32
C SER A 79 -3.80 -4.28 2.42
N SER A 80 -4.60 -4.16 1.37
CA SER A 80 -5.91 -4.82 1.30
C SER A 80 -5.84 -6.36 1.31
N THR A 81 -4.67 -6.95 1.07
CA THR A 81 -4.49 -8.40 0.92
C THR A 81 -3.58 -9.03 1.98
N GLY A 82 -2.90 -8.23 2.80
CA GLY A 82 -1.97 -8.75 3.78
C GLY A 82 -1.45 -7.71 4.75
N ILE A 83 -0.67 -8.19 5.70
CA ILE A 83 -0.14 -7.44 6.82
C ILE A 83 1.30 -7.88 7.11
N GLY A 84 2.17 -6.92 7.43
CA GLY A 84 3.50 -7.18 7.98
C GLY A 84 3.48 -6.96 9.49
N LEU A 85 3.88 -7.96 10.27
CA LEU A 85 3.95 -7.91 11.72
C LEU A 85 5.40 -7.79 12.17
N ILE A 86 5.68 -7.00 13.21
CA ILE A 86 7.01 -6.86 13.81
C ILE A 86 7.15 -7.87 14.96
N PRO A 87 8.05 -8.86 14.88
CA PRO A 87 8.28 -9.81 15.97
C PRO A 87 8.75 -9.10 17.24
N GLY A 88 8.24 -9.52 18.39
CA GLY A 88 8.73 -9.08 19.71
C GLY A 88 8.41 -7.63 20.11
N ALA A 89 7.87 -6.81 19.20
CA ALA A 89 7.41 -5.46 19.51
C ALA A 89 5.99 -5.51 20.12
N SER A 90 5.92 -5.54 21.45
CA SER A 90 4.68 -5.25 22.17
C SER A 90 4.46 -3.75 22.23
N THR A 91 3.51 -3.23 21.48
CA THR A 91 2.99 -1.89 21.74
C THR A 91 1.97 -1.98 22.87
N THR A 92 2.35 -1.52 24.07
CA THR A 92 1.38 -1.19 25.11
C THR A 92 0.54 -0.01 24.60
N ALA A 93 -0.53 -0.33 23.87
CA ALA A 93 -1.47 0.65 23.39
C ALA A 93 -2.20 1.29 24.59
N GLY A 94 -1.81 2.50 24.99
CA GLY A 94 -2.74 3.51 25.50
C GLY A 94 -3.26 3.38 26.93
N ILE A 95 -2.59 2.68 27.85
CA ILE A 95 -2.75 2.96 29.29
C ILE A 95 -1.37 3.37 29.80
N PRO A 96 -1.20 4.60 30.36
CA PRO A 96 0.04 4.97 31.03
C PRO A 96 0.25 3.98 32.18
N SER A 97 1.17 3.04 31.97
CA SER A 97 1.59 2.12 33.01
C SER A 97 2.38 2.96 34.01
N ALA A 98 2.01 2.90 35.29
CA ALA A 98 2.78 3.52 36.35
C ALA A 98 4.27 3.15 36.21
N PRO A 99 5.21 4.07 36.49
CA PRO A 99 6.64 3.79 36.41
C PRO A 99 6.97 2.63 37.36
N GLY A 100 7.25 1.45 36.80
CA GLY A 100 7.61 0.25 37.57
C GLY A 100 7.05 -1.10 37.09
N SER A 101 6.11 -1.15 36.14
CA SER A 101 5.59 -2.45 35.65
C SER A 101 6.42 -3.01 34.49
N THR A 102 7.39 -3.87 34.80
CA THR A 102 8.11 -4.72 33.83
C THR A 102 7.19 -5.84 33.32
N HIS A 103 6.39 -5.55 32.29
CA HIS A 103 5.51 -6.53 31.61
C HIS A 103 5.99 -6.85 30.17
N VAL A 104 7.30 -6.99 29.96
CA VAL A 104 7.88 -7.30 28.63
C VAL A 104 8.20 -8.81 28.46
N GLU A 105 8.26 -9.59 29.55
CA GLU A 105 8.75 -10.98 29.50
C GLU A 105 7.77 -12.00 28.84
N GLY A 106 6.48 -11.66 28.68
CA GLY A 106 5.49 -12.61 28.16
C GLY A 106 5.53 -12.82 26.64
N LEU A 107 6.00 -11.84 25.86
CA LEU A 107 5.86 -11.84 24.39
C LEU A 107 7.07 -12.42 23.65
N GLN A 108 8.29 -12.28 24.22
CA GLN A 108 9.45 -13.05 23.75
C GLN A 108 9.21 -14.56 23.90
N SER A 109 8.47 -14.98 24.93
CA SER A 109 8.00 -16.36 25.11
C SER A 109 6.90 -16.76 24.11
N ALA A 110 5.92 -15.89 23.87
CA ALA A 110 4.79 -16.17 22.96
C ALA A 110 5.20 -16.30 21.48
N LEU A 111 6.25 -15.59 21.07
CA LEU A 111 6.88 -15.72 19.74
C LEU A 111 8.22 -16.47 19.80
N ALA A 112 8.52 -17.20 20.89
CA ALA A 112 9.77 -17.97 21.03
C ALA A 112 9.96 -18.99 19.89
N ARG A 113 8.89 -19.31 19.17
CA ARG A 113 8.95 -19.85 17.82
C ARG A 113 8.28 -18.86 16.88
N LEU A 114 9.08 -18.21 16.04
CA LEU A 114 8.55 -17.52 14.86
C LEU A 114 7.67 -18.51 14.08
N PRO A 115 6.49 -18.09 13.58
CA PRO A 115 5.66 -18.96 12.78
C PRO A 115 6.44 -19.40 11.54
N SER A 116 6.28 -20.65 11.13
CA SER A 116 6.84 -21.16 9.88
C SER A 116 6.05 -20.62 8.68
N ILE A 117 6.68 -20.59 7.50
CA ILE A 117 5.96 -20.29 6.26
C ILE A 117 4.84 -21.31 6.07
N GLY A 118 3.63 -20.84 5.80
CA GLY A 118 2.43 -21.65 5.67
C GLY A 118 1.57 -21.73 6.95
N ASP A 119 2.14 -21.40 8.12
CA ASP A 119 1.40 -21.43 9.38
C ASP A 119 0.22 -20.45 9.38
N LEU A 120 -0.84 -20.84 10.08
CA LEU A 120 -2.04 -20.02 10.26
C LEU A 120 -2.05 -19.38 11.64
N MET A 121 -2.31 -18.07 11.66
CA MET A 121 -2.50 -17.29 12.88
C MET A 121 -3.91 -16.70 12.89
N ARG A 122 -4.53 -16.60 14.07
CA ARG A 122 -5.84 -15.99 14.25
C ARG A 122 -5.71 -14.76 15.12
N GLY A 123 -6.47 -13.72 14.82
CA GLY A 123 -6.41 -12.50 15.59
C GLY A 123 -7.37 -11.44 15.11
N HIS A 124 -7.21 -10.25 15.67
CA HIS A 124 -8.03 -9.09 15.38
C HIS A 124 -7.15 -7.95 14.87
N LEU A 125 -7.41 -7.49 13.65
CA LEU A 125 -6.89 -6.22 13.18
C LEU A 125 -7.81 -5.11 13.69
N VAL A 126 -7.26 -4.16 14.43
CA VAL A 126 -7.98 -3.00 14.93
C VAL A 126 -7.52 -1.79 14.14
N ILE A 127 -8.46 -1.14 13.45
CA ILE A 127 -8.25 0.12 12.72
C ILE A 127 -9.12 1.17 13.40
N HIS A 128 -8.50 2.18 14.00
CA HIS A 128 -9.16 3.06 14.98
C HIS A 128 -9.83 2.25 16.10
N GLU A 129 -11.15 2.21 16.13
CA GLU A 129 -11.97 1.54 17.16
C GLU A 129 -12.69 0.31 16.60
N VAL A 130 -12.54 0.03 15.30
CA VAL A 130 -13.22 -1.08 14.62
C VAL A 130 -12.30 -2.30 14.60
N SER A 131 -12.83 -3.45 15.01
CA SER A 131 -12.11 -4.70 15.11
C SER A 131 -12.56 -5.70 14.04
N TYR A 132 -11.60 -6.20 13.27
CA TYR A 132 -11.80 -7.19 12.21
C TYR A 132 -11.16 -8.51 12.62
N LYS A 133 -11.95 -9.57 12.74
CA LYS A 133 -11.45 -10.92 12.99
C LYS A 133 -10.82 -11.49 11.72
N LEU A 134 -9.58 -11.95 11.81
CA LEU A 134 -8.79 -12.43 10.67
C LEU A 134 -8.13 -13.77 10.92
N VAL A 135 -7.99 -14.52 9.82
CA VAL A 135 -7.07 -15.64 9.69
C VAL A 135 -5.94 -15.23 8.75
N LEU A 136 -4.72 -15.24 9.29
CA LEU A 136 -3.49 -14.87 8.61
C LEU A 136 -2.71 -16.13 8.24
N ARG A 137 -2.18 -16.20 7.02
CA ARG A 137 -1.20 -17.22 6.63
C ARG A 137 0.17 -16.59 6.50
N THR A 138 1.18 -17.14 7.16
CA THR A 138 2.56 -16.69 7.01
C THR A 138 3.04 -17.00 5.59
N VAL A 139 3.45 -15.98 4.86
CA VAL A 139 3.95 -16.12 3.47
C VAL A 139 5.41 -15.70 3.33
N HIS A 140 5.93 -14.93 4.29
CA HIS A 140 7.29 -14.44 4.26
C HIS A 140 7.82 -14.25 5.69
N LEU A 141 9.09 -14.58 5.89
CA LEU A 141 9.81 -14.36 7.14
C LEU A 141 11.11 -13.62 6.84
N SER A 142 11.35 -12.57 7.61
CA SER A 142 12.62 -11.85 7.68
C SER A 142 12.95 -11.61 9.16
N GLU A 143 14.16 -11.16 9.45
CA GLU A 143 14.57 -10.82 10.82
C GLU A 143 13.68 -9.72 11.44
N ALA A 144 13.21 -8.77 10.62
CA ALA A 144 12.47 -7.60 11.10
C ALA A 144 10.95 -7.73 10.97
N VAL A 145 10.45 -8.51 10.00
CA VAL A 145 9.02 -8.54 9.63
C VAL A 145 8.58 -9.96 9.28
N VAL A 146 7.43 -10.35 9.85
CA VAL A 146 6.65 -11.54 9.47
C VAL A 146 5.55 -11.08 8.52
N GLY A 147 5.65 -11.46 7.25
CA GLY A 147 4.67 -11.12 6.22
C GLY A 147 3.55 -12.16 6.18
N CYS A 148 2.30 -11.70 6.30
CA CYS A 148 1.11 -12.54 6.29
C CYS A 148 0.13 -12.15 5.20
N ALA A 149 -0.53 -13.14 4.61
CA ALA A 149 -1.66 -12.97 3.69
C ALA A 149 -2.99 -13.28 4.39
N PHE A 150 -4.02 -12.48 4.12
CA PHE A 150 -5.37 -12.74 4.63
C PHE A 150 -5.97 -13.97 3.92
N GLN A 151 -6.61 -14.87 4.67
CA GLN A 151 -7.25 -16.07 4.10
C GLN A 151 -8.76 -15.89 3.88
N GLU A 152 -9.44 -15.30 4.84
CA GLU A 152 -10.88 -15.03 4.80
C GLU A 152 -11.08 -13.55 5.09
N VAL A 153 -11.00 -12.72 4.04
CA VAL A 153 -11.08 -11.26 4.16
C VAL A 153 -12.53 -10.85 4.43
N PRO A 154 -12.84 -10.19 5.57
CA PRO A 154 -14.15 -9.60 5.78
C PRO A 154 -14.50 -8.64 4.64
N ARG A 155 -15.76 -8.63 4.18
CA ARG A 155 -16.18 -7.92 2.96
C ARG A 155 -15.85 -6.41 2.99
N ASP A 156 -15.92 -5.80 4.16
CA ASP A 156 -15.72 -4.37 4.41
C ASP A 156 -14.26 -4.01 4.72
N LEU A 157 -13.40 -4.99 5.05
CA LEU A 157 -12.03 -4.72 5.50
C LEU A 157 -11.21 -3.98 4.43
N SER A 158 -11.31 -4.40 3.16
CA SER A 158 -10.53 -3.75 2.09
C SER A 158 -10.90 -2.27 1.97
N GLY A 159 -12.19 -1.94 2.05
CA GLY A 159 -12.66 -0.55 2.02
C GLY A 159 -12.19 0.23 3.24
N ALA A 160 -12.25 -0.37 4.43
CA ALA A 160 -11.75 0.25 5.66
C ALA A 160 -10.24 0.53 5.63
N ILE A 161 -9.44 -0.41 5.13
CA ILE A 161 -7.99 -0.22 4.97
C ILE A 161 -7.71 0.90 3.96
N GLN A 162 -8.37 0.89 2.80
CA GLN A 162 -8.18 1.92 1.77
C GLN A 162 -8.58 3.31 2.27
N SER A 163 -9.75 3.42 2.91
CA SER A 163 -10.25 4.67 3.50
C SER A 163 -9.30 5.18 4.59
N TYR A 164 -8.80 4.29 5.45
CA TYR A 164 -7.88 4.68 6.51
C TYR A 164 -6.52 5.15 5.99
N LEU A 165 -5.99 4.48 4.96
CA LEU A 165 -4.66 4.75 4.37
C LEU A 165 -4.73 5.70 3.15
N THR A 166 -5.84 6.40 2.95
CA THR A 166 -6.04 7.18 1.71
C THR A 166 -4.96 8.26 1.55
N ALA A 167 -4.54 8.93 2.63
CA ALA A 167 -3.52 9.97 2.57
C ALA A 167 -2.16 9.44 2.08
N GLU A 168 -1.75 8.26 2.55
CA GLU A 168 -0.49 7.62 2.16
C GLU A 168 -0.56 7.08 0.75
N LEU A 169 -1.67 6.44 0.37
CA LEU A 169 -1.89 5.97 -0.99
C LEU A 169 -1.82 7.14 -1.97
N SER A 170 -2.51 8.25 -1.66
CA SER A 170 -2.39 9.50 -2.43
C SER A 170 -0.95 9.98 -2.52
N GLY A 171 -0.22 10.01 -1.40
CA GLY A 171 1.20 10.40 -1.37
C GLY A 171 2.05 9.52 -2.29
N THR A 172 1.91 8.19 -2.23
CA THR A 172 2.69 7.25 -3.06
C THR A 172 2.43 7.39 -4.56
N GLU A 173 1.29 7.96 -4.95
CA GLU A 173 0.92 8.18 -6.35
C GLU A 173 1.41 9.54 -6.90
N MET A 174 1.99 10.40 -6.05
CA MET A 174 2.47 11.72 -6.46
C MET A 174 3.72 11.61 -7.33
N GLN A 175 3.75 12.42 -8.39
CA GLN A 175 4.83 12.49 -9.37
C GLN A 175 5.52 13.83 -9.26
N TYR A 176 6.86 13.80 -9.29
CA TYR A 176 7.67 15.01 -9.25
C TYR A 176 7.74 15.68 -10.62
N VAL A 177 7.53 16.99 -10.63
CA VAL A 177 7.72 17.90 -11.76
C VAL A 177 8.86 18.84 -11.39
N GLY A 178 9.96 18.72 -12.12
CA GLY A 178 11.19 19.47 -11.89
C GLY A 178 11.04 20.97 -12.20
N PRO A 179 11.91 21.81 -11.61
CA PRO A 179 11.90 23.26 -11.79
C PRO A 179 12.00 23.68 -13.26
N GLU A 180 12.68 22.90 -14.09
CA GLU A 180 12.83 23.14 -15.53
C GLU A 180 11.52 23.12 -16.31
N SER A 181 10.48 22.48 -15.77
CA SER A 181 9.14 22.40 -16.36
C SER A 181 8.15 23.38 -15.72
N LEU A 182 8.63 24.21 -14.78
CA LEU A 182 7.81 25.15 -14.02
C LEU A 182 8.15 26.59 -14.39
N GLU A 183 7.17 27.48 -14.25
CA GLU A 183 7.40 28.91 -14.39
C GLU A 183 8.37 29.37 -13.30
N ALA A 184 9.38 30.15 -13.70
CA ALA A 184 10.37 30.70 -12.78
C ALA A 184 9.69 31.53 -11.69
N ASN A 185 10.12 31.34 -10.44
CA ASN A 185 9.59 32.09 -9.31
C ASN A 185 10.66 33.07 -8.80
N PRO A 186 10.37 34.37 -8.64
CA PRO A 186 11.36 35.34 -8.16
C PRO A 186 11.82 35.08 -6.72
N GLU A 187 11.06 34.30 -5.93
CA GLU A 187 11.40 33.98 -4.54
C GLU A 187 12.37 32.79 -4.42
N GLY A 188 12.55 31.98 -5.47
CA GLY A 188 13.41 30.81 -5.44
C GLY A 188 13.10 29.74 -6.50
N THR A 189 13.62 28.54 -6.30
CA THR A 189 13.44 27.39 -7.19
C THR A 189 12.10 26.71 -6.89
N PRO A 190 11.16 26.62 -7.85
CA PRO A 190 9.88 25.95 -7.64
C PRO A 190 10.02 24.43 -7.80
N HIS A 191 9.30 23.68 -6.97
CA HIS A 191 9.16 22.23 -7.04
C HIS A 191 7.68 21.89 -6.95
N TRP A 192 7.22 20.91 -7.74
CA TRP A 192 5.84 20.45 -7.69
C TRP A 192 5.77 18.93 -7.66
N TYR A 193 4.95 18.41 -6.76
CA TYR A 193 4.57 17.01 -6.69
C TYR A 193 3.07 16.95 -6.94
N HIS A 194 2.67 16.32 -8.03
CA HIS A 194 1.27 16.25 -8.43
C HIS A 194 0.75 14.82 -8.33
N GLY A 195 -0.45 14.63 -7.78
CA GLY A 195 -1.07 13.33 -7.57
C GLY A 195 -2.47 13.24 -8.15
N LYS A 196 -3.12 12.10 -7.91
CA LYS A 196 -4.56 11.94 -8.15
C LYS A 196 -5.37 12.47 -6.95
N ASN A 197 -6.69 12.55 -7.11
CA ASN A 197 -7.62 12.90 -6.03
C ASN A 197 -7.29 14.24 -5.35
N ASN A 198 -6.95 15.26 -6.15
CA ASN A 198 -6.63 16.62 -5.67
C ASN A 198 -5.55 16.61 -4.56
N SER A 199 -4.50 15.81 -4.77
CA SER A 199 -3.36 15.73 -3.87
C SER A 199 -2.15 16.37 -4.56
N ASP A 200 -1.74 17.53 -4.11
CA ASP A 200 -0.68 18.33 -4.73
C ASP A 200 0.21 18.96 -3.64
N LEU A 201 1.51 18.99 -3.87
CA LEU A 201 2.46 19.76 -3.07
C LEU A 201 3.27 20.64 -4.00
N TYR A 202 3.02 21.94 -3.96
CA TYR A 202 3.90 22.93 -4.57
C TYR A 202 4.74 23.59 -3.49
N LEU A 203 6.04 23.76 -3.73
CA LEU A 203 6.93 24.49 -2.84
C LEU A 203 7.92 25.34 -3.61
N VAL A 204 8.43 26.38 -2.96
CA VAL A 204 9.52 27.22 -3.47
C VAL A 204 10.65 27.17 -2.47
N GLU A 205 11.82 26.77 -2.94
CA GLU A 205 13.04 26.69 -2.15
C GLU A 205 13.98 27.85 -2.47
N ASN A 206 14.54 28.50 -1.45
CA ASN A 206 15.61 29.47 -1.61
C ASN A 206 16.72 29.20 -0.60
N GLY A 207 17.89 28.77 -1.09
CA GLY A 207 19.05 28.48 -0.26
C GLY A 207 18.78 27.43 0.84
N GLY A 208 18.10 26.32 0.51
CA GLY A 208 17.76 25.27 1.48
C GLY A 208 16.56 25.57 2.37
N LYS A 209 15.88 26.71 2.20
CA LYS A 209 14.69 27.09 2.98
C LYS A 209 13.43 27.05 2.14
N ILE A 210 12.35 26.53 2.71
CA ILE A 210 11.01 26.57 2.12
C ILE A 210 10.40 27.95 2.37
N VAL A 211 10.49 28.84 1.37
CA VAL A 211 9.96 30.21 1.47
C VAL A 211 8.47 30.28 1.19
N ARG A 212 7.94 29.27 0.49
CA ARG A 212 6.51 29.12 0.21
C ARG A 212 6.18 27.64 0.01
N PHE A 213 5.03 27.20 0.48
CA PHE A 213 4.43 25.93 0.07
C PHE A 213 2.90 26.01 0.04
N HIS A 214 2.32 25.14 -0.78
CA HIS A 214 0.89 24.88 -0.92
C HIS A 214 0.70 23.36 -0.94
N LEU A 215 -0.02 22.82 0.03
CA LEU A 215 -0.31 21.41 0.18
C LEU A 215 -1.82 21.19 0.10
N VAL A 216 -2.25 20.47 -0.93
CA VAL A 216 -3.64 20.03 -1.13
C VAL A 216 -3.71 18.54 -0.87
N PHE A 217 -4.69 18.08 -0.09
CA PHE A 217 -4.95 16.65 0.12
C PHE A 217 -6.34 16.41 0.70
N LEU A 218 -7.08 15.45 0.13
CA LEU A 218 -8.40 15.05 0.65
C LEU A 218 -9.34 16.25 0.88
N ALA A 219 -9.37 17.19 -0.07
CA ALA A 219 -10.07 18.48 0.00
C ALA A 219 -9.59 19.45 1.11
N ASN A 220 -8.53 19.12 1.84
CA ASN A 220 -7.85 20.03 2.77
C ASN A 220 -6.75 20.79 2.04
N TYR A 221 -6.47 21.98 2.55
CA TYR A 221 -5.46 22.88 2.02
C TYR A 221 -4.65 23.50 3.16
N ILE A 222 -3.33 23.48 3.02
CA ILE A 222 -2.37 24.11 3.92
C ILE A 222 -1.42 24.96 3.09
N GLU A 223 -1.22 26.22 3.46
CA GLU A 223 -0.16 27.06 2.88
C GLU A 223 0.66 27.74 3.96
N GLY A 224 1.92 28.03 3.64
CA GLY A 224 2.85 28.70 4.54
C GLY A 224 4.23 28.89 3.92
N GLY A 225 5.22 29.14 4.77
CA GLY A 225 6.62 29.36 4.38
C GLY A 225 7.40 30.04 5.49
N ALA A 226 8.72 30.14 5.37
CA ALA A 226 9.60 30.70 6.41
C ALA A 226 9.15 32.08 6.94
N ASP A 227 8.64 32.94 6.07
CA ASP A 227 8.19 34.30 6.41
C ASP A 227 6.69 34.50 6.12
N ARG A 228 5.92 33.41 6.09
CA ARG A 228 4.49 33.43 5.78
C ARG A 228 3.71 32.74 6.89
N PRO A 229 2.61 33.34 7.40
CA PRO A 229 1.79 32.67 8.38
C PRO A 229 1.20 31.40 7.77
N LEU A 230 1.10 30.36 8.58
CA LEU A 230 0.33 29.18 8.20
C LEU A 230 -1.14 29.53 8.05
N ARG A 231 -1.74 29.02 6.99
CA ARG A 231 -3.18 29.14 6.74
C ARG A 231 -3.74 27.78 6.35
N PHE A 232 -4.95 27.54 6.80
CA PHE A 232 -5.67 26.28 6.62
C PHE A 232 -7.00 26.54 5.93
N GLY A 233 -7.47 25.60 5.14
CA GLY A 233 -8.80 25.70 4.56
C GLY A 233 -9.24 24.44 3.84
N SER A 234 -10.45 24.46 3.31
CA SER A 234 -10.96 23.38 2.46
C SER A 234 -11.18 23.87 1.04
N VAL A 235 -10.86 23.02 0.07
CA VAL A 235 -11.11 23.30 -1.34
C VAL A 235 -12.62 23.14 -1.61
N VAL A 236 -13.27 24.21 -2.07
CA VAL A 236 -14.74 24.25 -2.28
C VAL A 236 -15.14 23.90 -3.71
N LYS A 237 -14.26 24.20 -4.68
CA LYS A 237 -14.43 23.82 -6.10
C LYS A 237 -13.24 22.99 -6.54
N GLU A 238 -13.50 21.79 -7.06
CA GLU A 238 -12.48 20.83 -7.51
C GLU A 238 -11.77 21.22 -8.82
N GLU A 239 -11.88 22.47 -9.26
CA GLU A 239 -10.94 22.99 -10.25
C GLU A 239 -9.56 23.04 -9.60
N SER A 240 -8.52 22.67 -10.35
CA SER A 240 -7.15 22.71 -9.82
C SER A 240 -6.89 24.09 -9.20
N LEU A 241 -6.22 24.16 -8.04
CA LEU A 241 -5.94 25.46 -7.42
C LEU A 241 -5.12 26.38 -8.35
N ARG A 242 -4.38 25.79 -9.30
CA ARG A 242 -3.70 26.55 -10.38
C ARG A 242 -4.66 27.22 -11.36
N THR A 243 -5.85 26.68 -11.57
CA THR A 243 -6.85 27.20 -12.53
C THR A 243 -7.96 28.04 -11.88
N GLY A 244 -7.85 28.39 -10.60
CA GLY A 244 -8.83 29.26 -9.92
C GLY A 244 -9.76 28.56 -8.93
N GLY A 245 -9.35 27.40 -8.38
CA GLY A 245 -10.05 26.79 -7.25
C GLY A 245 -10.18 27.77 -6.06
N SER A 246 -11.30 27.67 -5.34
CA SER A 246 -11.58 28.53 -4.17
C SER A 246 -11.36 27.76 -2.87
N VAL A 247 -10.74 28.44 -1.90
CA VAL A 247 -10.45 27.89 -0.56
C VAL A 247 -11.36 28.56 0.47
N ALA A 248 -12.12 27.75 1.21
CA ALA A 248 -12.80 28.17 2.42
C ALA A 248 -11.81 28.12 3.59
N TRP A 249 -11.29 29.28 3.98
CA TRP A 249 -10.32 29.40 5.07
C TRP A 249 -10.91 29.03 6.42
N GLN A 250 -10.07 28.46 7.27
CA GLN A 250 -10.38 28.01 8.63
C GLN A 250 -9.32 28.53 9.59
N ASP A 251 -9.71 28.78 10.83
CA ASP A 251 -8.80 29.29 11.87
C ASP A 251 -7.82 28.22 12.34
N SER A 252 -8.19 26.95 12.24
CA SER A 252 -7.35 25.82 12.67
C SER A 252 -7.78 24.52 11.99
N PHE A 253 -6.88 23.52 12.01
CA PHE A 253 -7.18 22.14 11.68
C PHE A 253 -7.17 21.24 12.91
N GLY A 254 -8.03 20.21 12.88
CA GLY A 254 -8.01 19.15 13.87
C GLY A 254 -6.74 18.29 13.78
N ALA A 255 -6.36 17.66 14.90
CA ALA A 255 -5.18 16.81 14.99
C ALA A 255 -5.17 15.68 13.95
N ASP A 256 -6.34 15.12 13.62
CA ASP A 256 -6.44 14.04 12.63
C ASP A 256 -6.09 14.52 11.21
N THR A 257 -6.49 15.74 10.83
CA THR A 257 -6.14 16.35 9.54
C THR A 257 -4.64 16.63 9.45
N LEU A 258 -4.04 17.14 10.52
CA LEU A 258 -2.59 17.34 10.59
C LEU A 258 -1.84 16.00 10.50
N CYS A 259 -2.32 14.96 11.20
CA CYS A 259 -1.76 13.62 11.10
C CYS A 259 -1.84 13.07 9.67
N ALA A 260 -2.95 13.31 8.97
CA ALA A 260 -3.10 12.93 7.56
C ALA A 260 -2.10 13.68 6.65
N ALA A 261 -1.87 14.98 6.87
CA ALA A 261 -0.86 15.75 6.15
C ALA A 261 0.55 15.14 6.33
N VAL A 262 0.94 14.82 7.58
CA VAL A 262 2.24 14.19 7.86
C VAL A 262 2.36 12.81 7.20
N ARG A 263 1.30 12.00 7.28
CA ARG A 263 1.25 10.66 6.66
C ARG A 263 1.43 10.75 5.14
N LEU A 264 0.78 11.71 4.50
CA LEU A 264 0.95 11.97 3.06
C LEU A 264 2.37 12.41 2.73
N LEU A 265 2.90 13.46 3.37
CA LEU A 265 4.24 13.99 3.12
C LEU A 265 5.34 12.93 3.29
N THR A 266 5.16 12.01 4.24
CA THR A 266 6.11 10.92 4.48
C THR A 266 6.15 9.89 3.35
N HIS A 267 5.09 9.79 2.55
CA HIS A 267 4.95 8.80 1.49
C HIS A 267 5.11 9.36 0.08
N ILE A 268 5.35 10.68 -0.08
CA ILE A 268 5.65 11.28 -1.39
C ILE A 268 6.99 10.72 -1.92
N PRO A 269 7.00 10.04 -3.08
CA PRO A 269 8.24 9.55 -3.69
C PRO A 269 9.17 10.70 -4.04
N HIS A 270 10.47 10.52 -3.78
CA HIS A 270 11.52 11.47 -4.16
C HIS A 270 11.39 12.88 -3.56
N LEU A 271 10.55 13.08 -2.52
CA LEU A 271 10.57 14.31 -1.73
C LEU A 271 11.86 14.33 -0.89
N PRO A 272 12.77 15.30 -1.09
CA PRO A 272 13.99 15.40 -0.30
C PRO A 272 13.67 15.46 1.20
N PRO A 273 14.43 14.74 2.06
CA PRO A 273 14.23 14.80 3.51
C PRO A 273 14.21 16.23 4.06
N GLU A 274 15.04 17.11 3.51
CA GLU A 274 15.16 18.52 3.91
C GLU A 274 13.89 19.31 3.62
N HIS A 275 13.27 19.08 2.45
CA HIS A 275 12.01 19.71 2.08
C HIS A 275 10.88 19.23 2.98
N LYS A 276 10.80 17.91 3.19
CA LYS A 276 9.81 17.29 4.08
C LYS A 276 9.94 17.84 5.50
N ASP A 277 11.13 17.80 6.08
CA ASP A 277 11.39 18.26 7.45
C ASP A 277 11.15 19.77 7.58
N GLY A 278 11.48 20.55 6.55
CA GLY A 278 11.17 21.99 6.48
C GLY A 278 9.67 22.27 6.53
N ILE A 279 8.86 21.55 5.75
CA ILE A 279 7.39 21.68 5.80
C ILE A 279 6.84 21.21 7.15
N LEU A 280 7.32 20.07 7.65
CA LEU A 280 6.83 19.51 8.93
C LEU A 280 7.10 20.44 10.11
N ARG A 281 8.26 21.13 10.16
CA ARG A 281 8.57 22.15 11.19
C ARG A 281 7.73 23.42 11.08
N LEU A 282 7.14 23.67 9.92
CA LEU A 282 6.20 24.78 9.79
C LEU A 282 4.85 24.36 10.36
N ILE A 283 4.41 23.12 10.07
CA ILE A 283 3.12 22.55 10.48
C ILE A 283 3.05 22.20 11.99
N TYR A 284 4.17 21.81 12.60
CA TYR A 284 4.32 21.41 14.01
C TYR A 284 5.23 22.34 14.78
#